data_AF-A0A542E899-F1
#
_entry.id   AF-A0A542E899-F1
#
_cell.length_a   1.000
_cell.length_b   1.000
_cell.length_c   1.000
_cell.angle_alpha   90.00
_cell.angle_beta   90.00
_cell.angle_gamma   90.00
#
_symmetry.space_group_name_H-M   'P 1'
#
loop_
_entity.id
_entity.type
_entity.pdbx_description
1 polymer ?
#
loop_
_entity_poly.entity_id
_entity_poly.type
_entity_poly.pdbx_seq_one_letter_code
_entity_poly.pdbx_strand_id
1 'polypeptide(L)'
;MRKRVIAAVVLSSTLVSTTAHAREITPAAAGVTAPDTAITGRGFGHGRGLSQYGAQGAALAGKSVKQILDFYYPGTTTGKATGSIRVRISADTTDGVRVAVVNGLAVRSLATGKLYTLPKASTIDQWSIDPNGEHGTELNSYDATTKKWTLYKTFTGMAQFEGAAVIGLILPSGAVRRYRGVLRAIDVDGAHLDTVNVLPLEYYLRGVVPREAVTSWRPAALQAQAVAARTYSVFHRNRATARAYDLCDTTSCQVYGGYDDEETSTNNAIADTAGQIRLYNGKPIIAEFSSSNGGATAAGDVPYQLTKVDSWDAYPKNGNPNVTWKVTRTAAEMQAVFQVGTIRYVRVLKRTGVGPGGGRALTVQAVGSRGSRVLTADQVRIRLHLRSSWISFPAVRSLDISTDSSVVPGR
;
A
#
# COMPACT_ATOMS: atom_id res chain seq x y z
N MET A 1 -28.77 105.12 12.68
CA MET A 1 -29.09 104.42 11.41
C MET A 1 -28.22 103.17 11.29
N ARG A 2 -28.83 101.98 11.31
CA ARG A 2 -28.46 100.71 10.63
C ARG A 2 -28.85 99.50 11.50
N LYS A 3 -30.03 98.96 11.19
CA LYS A 3 -30.54 97.62 11.53
C LYS A 3 -29.76 96.55 10.75
N ARG A 4 -29.47 95.37 11.32
CA ARG A 4 -29.40 94.02 10.68
C ARG A 4 -29.56 92.97 11.80
N VAL A 5 -30.75 92.39 12.02
CA VAL A 5 -31.40 91.23 11.35
C VAL A 5 -30.63 89.91 11.53
N ILE A 6 -31.23 89.05 12.36
CA ILE A 6 -30.93 87.62 12.55
C ILE A 6 -31.48 86.86 11.33
N ALA A 7 -30.67 85.98 10.73
CA ALA A 7 -31.13 84.99 9.76
C ALA A 7 -30.53 83.62 10.13
N ALA A 8 -31.39 82.71 10.54
CA ALA A 8 -31.08 81.29 10.67
C ALA A 8 -31.03 80.67 9.26
N VAL A 9 -29.96 79.96 8.95
CA VAL A 9 -29.84 79.15 7.73
C VAL A 9 -29.65 77.70 8.14
N VAL A 10 -30.68 76.90 7.89
CA VAL A 10 -30.63 75.44 7.86
C VAL A 10 -30.00 75.06 6.52
N LEU A 11 -28.85 74.39 6.54
CA LEU A 11 -28.30 73.73 5.34
C LEU A 11 -28.27 72.22 5.54
N SER A 12 -29.12 71.57 4.75
CA SER A 12 -29.30 70.14 4.62
C SER A 12 -28.00 69.46 4.18
N SER A 13 -27.52 68.49 4.95
CA SER A 13 -26.43 67.61 4.54
C SER A 13 -26.93 66.63 3.47
N THR A 14 -26.58 66.85 2.21
CA THR A 14 -26.71 65.83 1.16
C THR A 14 -25.65 64.76 1.36
N LEU A 15 -26.08 63.58 1.82
CA LEU A 15 -25.30 62.35 1.74
C LEU A 15 -25.10 62.02 0.25
N VAL A 16 -23.90 62.26 -0.27
CA VAL A 16 -23.47 61.66 -1.55
C VAL A 16 -23.20 60.18 -1.25
N SER A 17 -24.18 59.33 -1.53
CA SER A 17 -23.97 57.88 -1.59
C SER A 17 -22.96 57.59 -2.69
N THR A 18 -21.71 57.36 -2.30
CA THR A 18 -20.71 56.76 -3.19
C THR A 18 -21.11 55.29 -3.37
N THR A 19 -21.89 55.01 -4.41
CA THR A 19 -22.06 53.64 -4.87
C THR A 19 -20.70 53.16 -5.32
N ALA A 20 -20.06 52.32 -4.50
CA ALA A 20 -18.92 51.53 -4.94
C ALA A 20 -19.38 50.70 -6.13
N HIS A 21 -19.02 51.11 -7.35
CA HIS A 21 -19.18 50.23 -8.50
C HIS A 21 -18.28 49.02 -8.25
N ALA A 22 -18.91 47.87 -8.01
CA ALA A 22 -18.24 46.59 -8.08
C ALA A 22 -17.59 46.52 -9.46
N ARG A 23 -16.26 46.64 -9.50
CA ARG A 23 -15.50 46.46 -10.73
C ARG A 23 -15.72 45.01 -11.14
N GLU A 24 -16.39 44.79 -12.25
CA GLU A 24 -16.52 43.45 -12.83
C GLU A 24 -15.11 42.88 -13.01
N ILE A 25 -14.83 41.78 -12.31
CA ILE A 25 -13.63 41.00 -12.54
C ILE A 25 -13.79 40.46 -13.95
N THR A 26 -13.05 41.02 -14.90
CA THR A 26 -12.96 40.47 -16.25
C THR A 26 -12.55 39.01 -16.12
N PRO A 27 -13.29 38.05 -16.70
CA PRO A 27 -12.88 36.65 -16.67
C PRO A 27 -11.45 36.57 -17.18
N ALA A 28 -10.58 35.86 -16.45
CA ALA A 28 -9.28 35.50 -16.98
C ALA A 28 -9.48 34.92 -18.38
N ALA A 29 -8.74 35.42 -19.36
CA ALA A 29 -8.83 34.98 -20.74
C ALA A 29 -8.92 33.44 -20.80
N ALA A 30 -9.98 32.93 -21.42
CA ALA A 30 -10.13 31.52 -21.68
C ALA A 30 -8.91 31.05 -22.49
N GLY A 31 -7.98 30.33 -21.84
CA GLY A 31 -6.75 29.87 -22.49
C GLY A 31 -5.50 29.80 -21.61
N VAL A 32 -5.46 30.43 -20.42
CA VAL A 32 -4.31 30.28 -19.52
C VAL A 32 -4.45 28.98 -18.72
N THR A 33 -3.81 27.92 -19.18
CA THR A 33 -3.58 26.71 -18.40
C THR A 33 -2.74 27.06 -17.17
N ALA A 34 -3.17 26.62 -15.98
CA ALA A 34 -2.33 26.74 -14.79
C ALA A 34 -1.00 26.01 -15.03
N PRO A 35 0.12 26.49 -14.45
CA PRO A 35 1.39 25.81 -14.59
C PRO A 35 1.37 24.46 -13.87
N ASP A 36 2.19 23.54 -14.35
CA ASP A 36 2.44 22.28 -13.67
C ASP A 36 3.01 22.51 -12.27
N THR A 37 2.60 21.67 -11.33
CA THR A 37 2.98 21.78 -9.93
C THR A 37 4.16 20.86 -9.63
N ALA A 38 5.32 21.45 -9.37
CA ALA A 38 6.42 20.72 -8.76
C ALA A 38 6.08 20.35 -7.31
N ILE A 39 6.40 19.14 -6.89
CA ILE A 39 6.18 18.61 -5.55
C ILE A 39 7.48 17.99 -5.09
N THR A 40 7.95 18.36 -3.91
CA THR A 40 9.05 17.68 -3.24
C THR A 40 8.51 16.86 -2.08
N GLY A 41 9.18 15.76 -1.77
CA GLY A 41 8.78 14.93 -0.64
C GLY A 41 9.88 14.05 -0.09
N ARG A 42 9.54 13.28 0.93
CA ARG A 42 10.44 12.38 1.68
C ARG A 42 9.75 11.06 1.98
N GLY A 43 10.52 9.99 2.11
CA GLY A 43 10.02 8.65 2.38
C GLY A 43 9.19 8.04 1.23
N PHE A 44 8.85 6.77 1.39
CA PHE A 44 7.98 6.03 0.50
C PHE A 44 7.14 5.06 1.33
N GLY A 45 5.83 5.33 1.36
CA GLY A 45 4.81 4.59 2.10
C GLY A 45 4.20 5.42 3.23
N HIS A 46 3.41 4.74 4.05
CA HIS A 46 2.66 5.36 5.15
C HIS A 46 3.58 5.78 6.31
N GLY A 47 4.77 5.17 6.45
CA GLY A 47 5.78 5.55 7.45
C GLY A 47 5.47 5.09 8.88
N ARG A 48 4.42 4.29 9.08
CA ARG A 48 4.10 3.67 10.38
C ARG A 48 4.89 2.38 10.54
N GLY A 49 5.36 2.10 11.76
CA GLY A 49 6.16 0.92 12.05
C GLY A 49 7.52 0.93 11.36
N LEU A 50 7.96 -0.23 10.86
CA LEU A 50 9.33 -0.43 10.39
C LEU A 50 9.62 0.29 9.06
N SER A 51 10.68 1.10 9.03
CA SER A 51 11.28 1.57 7.77
C SER A 51 12.25 0.51 7.27
N GLN A 52 12.07 0.02 6.05
CA GLN A 52 12.93 -1.00 5.44
C GLN A 52 14.37 -0.45 5.29
N TYR A 53 14.52 0.73 4.69
CA TYR A 53 15.81 1.41 4.59
C TYR A 53 16.38 1.82 5.95
N GLY A 54 15.52 2.17 6.89
CA GLY A 54 15.93 2.49 8.26
C GLY A 54 16.44 1.27 9.02
N ALA A 55 15.80 0.11 8.89
CA ALA A 55 16.29 -1.16 9.45
C ALA A 55 17.66 -1.53 8.86
N GLN A 56 17.87 -1.33 7.55
CA GLN A 56 19.18 -1.50 6.93
C GLN A 56 20.21 -0.49 7.47
N GLY A 57 19.83 0.79 7.61
CA GLY A 57 20.70 1.81 8.22
C GLY A 57 21.09 1.46 9.66
N ALA A 58 20.15 0.95 10.45
CA ALA A 58 20.38 0.51 11.82
C ALA A 58 21.32 -0.70 11.88
N ALA A 59 21.12 -1.68 11.02
CA ALA A 59 21.99 -2.85 10.92
C ALA A 59 23.41 -2.47 10.47
N LEU A 60 23.55 -1.54 9.52
CA LEU A 60 24.84 -0.98 9.12
C LEU A 60 25.53 -0.20 10.25
N ALA A 61 24.75 0.42 11.14
CA ALA A 61 25.22 1.05 12.37
C ALA A 61 25.47 0.05 13.52
N GLY A 62 25.47 -1.26 13.26
CA GLY A 62 25.78 -2.31 14.23
C GLY A 62 24.66 -2.61 15.23
N LYS A 63 23.42 -2.18 14.97
CA LYS A 63 22.29 -2.48 15.86
C LYS A 63 21.84 -3.92 15.74
N SER A 64 21.52 -4.54 16.87
CA SER A 64 20.97 -5.89 16.92
C SER A 64 19.51 -5.91 16.45
N VAL A 65 19.01 -7.08 16.05
CA VAL A 65 17.60 -7.29 15.65
C VAL A 65 16.65 -6.76 16.72
N LYS A 66 16.94 -7.04 17.99
CA LYS A 66 16.13 -6.57 19.12
C LYS A 66 16.09 -5.04 19.17
N GLN A 67 17.23 -4.37 19.02
CA GLN A 67 17.28 -2.90 19.02
C GLN A 67 16.51 -2.30 17.84
N ILE A 68 16.59 -2.92 16.66
CA ILE A 68 15.83 -2.49 15.47
C ILE A 68 14.33 -2.64 15.72
N LEU A 69 13.87 -3.79 16.19
CA LEU A 69 12.46 -4.05 16.45
C LEU A 69 11.90 -3.21 17.60
N ASP A 70 12.66 -3.02 18.69
CA ASP A 70 12.27 -2.16 19.82
C ASP A 70 12.17 -0.69 19.41
N PHE A 71 13.00 -0.27 18.44
CA PHE A 71 12.85 1.04 17.85
C PHE A 71 11.55 1.11 17.03
N TYR A 72 11.29 0.22 16.09
CA TYR A 72 10.12 0.39 15.22
C TYR A 72 8.78 0.01 15.85
N TYR A 73 8.79 -0.80 16.91
CA TYR A 73 7.60 -1.26 17.62
C TYR A 73 7.76 -1.04 19.14
N PRO A 74 7.87 0.23 19.59
CA PRO A 74 8.10 0.55 21.00
C PRO A 74 6.94 0.08 21.90
N GLY A 75 7.26 -0.26 23.15
CA GLY A 75 6.26 -0.74 24.12
C GLY A 75 5.73 -2.14 23.84
N THR A 76 6.28 -2.86 22.88
CA THR A 76 5.91 -4.24 22.55
C THR A 76 6.92 -5.23 23.11
N THR A 77 6.49 -6.45 23.39
CA THR A 77 7.34 -7.55 23.83
C THR A 77 7.54 -8.57 22.72
N THR A 78 8.51 -9.47 22.88
CA THR A 78 8.71 -10.60 21.97
C THR A 78 7.80 -11.75 22.38
N GLY A 79 7.15 -12.39 21.41
CA GLY A 79 6.39 -13.62 21.57
C GLY A 79 6.73 -14.66 20.51
N LYS A 80 5.98 -15.77 20.51
CA LYS A 80 6.08 -16.82 19.50
C LYS A 80 4.74 -17.11 18.84
N ALA A 81 4.74 -17.32 17.53
CA ALA A 81 3.60 -17.83 16.78
C ALA A 81 4.06 -18.67 15.59
N THR A 82 3.39 -19.81 15.41
CA THR A 82 3.63 -20.76 14.31
C THR A 82 2.28 -21.11 13.67
N GLY A 83 2.22 -22.24 12.95
CA GLY A 83 1.03 -22.76 12.31
C GLY A 83 0.96 -22.40 10.82
N SER A 84 -0.18 -22.71 10.21
CA SER A 84 -0.40 -22.48 8.79
C SER A 84 -0.98 -21.10 8.53
N ILE A 85 -0.90 -20.67 7.28
CA ILE A 85 -1.58 -19.50 6.73
C ILE A 85 -2.24 -19.88 5.40
N ARG A 86 -3.38 -19.23 5.11
CA ARG A 86 -4.17 -19.41 3.89
C ARG A 86 -4.11 -18.14 3.07
N VAL A 87 -3.57 -18.21 1.86
CA VAL A 87 -3.34 -17.05 1.00
C VAL A 87 -4.10 -17.22 -0.30
N ARG A 88 -5.03 -16.33 -0.61
CA ARG A 88 -5.70 -16.30 -1.92
C ARG A 88 -4.72 -15.82 -2.99
N ILE A 89 -4.65 -16.54 -4.10
CA ILE A 89 -3.79 -16.24 -5.24
C ILE A 89 -4.63 -15.49 -6.27
N SER A 90 -4.58 -14.16 -6.25
CA SER A 90 -5.42 -13.31 -7.09
C SER A 90 -5.08 -13.36 -8.59
N ALA A 91 -3.87 -13.82 -8.93
CA ALA A 91 -3.43 -13.96 -10.32
C ALA A 91 -4.08 -15.15 -11.04
N ASP A 92 -4.64 -16.09 -10.29
CA ASP A 92 -5.38 -17.20 -10.86
C ASP A 92 -6.84 -16.82 -10.99
N THR A 93 -7.30 -16.71 -12.24
CA THR A 93 -8.68 -16.36 -12.58
C THR A 93 -9.33 -17.44 -13.43
N THR A 94 -8.78 -18.67 -13.45
CA THR A 94 -9.41 -19.80 -14.15
C THR A 94 -10.55 -20.40 -13.33
N ASP A 95 -11.60 -20.91 -13.97
CA ASP A 95 -12.79 -21.44 -13.27
C ASP A 95 -12.50 -22.55 -12.24
N GLY A 96 -11.37 -23.25 -12.39
CA GLY A 96 -10.86 -24.25 -11.45
C GLY A 96 -9.39 -24.02 -11.11
N VAL A 97 -8.82 -24.89 -10.28
CA VAL A 97 -7.39 -24.86 -9.91
C VAL A 97 -6.63 -25.81 -10.82
N ARG A 98 -5.65 -25.32 -11.57
CA ARG A 98 -4.87 -26.14 -12.52
C ARG A 98 -3.42 -26.27 -12.09
N VAL A 99 -2.89 -27.50 -12.08
CA VAL A 99 -1.52 -27.78 -11.66
C VAL A 99 -0.76 -28.63 -12.66
N ALA A 100 0.54 -28.38 -12.78
CA ALA A 100 1.47 -29.20 -13.54
C ALA A 100 1.70 -30.54 -12.83
N VAL A 101 1.92 -31.61 -13.61
CA VAL A 101 2.23 -32.93 -13.08
C VAL A 101 3.62 -32.95 -12.44
N VAL A 102 3.67 -33.35 -11.17
CA VAL A 102 4.90 -33.49 -10.39
C VAL A 102 4.91 -34.79 -9.59
N ASN A 103 6.10 -35.27 -9.25
CA ASN A 103 6.24 -36.51 -8.48
C ASN A 103 5.61 -36.35 -7.08
N GLY A 104 4.84 -37.34 -6.65
CA GLY A 104 4.18 -37.35 -5.35
C GLY A 104 2.92 -36.48 -5.26
N LEU A 105 2.42 -35.95 -6.38
CA LEU A 105 1.17 -35.21 -6.40
C LEU A 105 -0.01 -36.10 -6.01
N ALA A 106 -0.88 -35.56 -5.17
CA ALA A 106 -2.10 -36.19 -4.72
C ALA A 106 -3.23 -35.15 -4.62
N VAL A 107 -4.47 -35.62 -4.58
CA VAL A 107 -5.66 -34.80 -4.33
C VAL A 107 -6.36 -35.28 -3.06
N ARG A 108 -6.71 -34.35 -2.18
CA ARG A 108 -7.51 -34.61 -0.99
C ARG A 108 -8.92 -34.07 -1.16
N SER A 109 -9.92 -34.91 -0.91
CA SER A 109 -11.30 -34.46 -0.70
C SER A 109 -11.41 -33.79 0.66
N LEU A 110 -11.88 -32.53 0.71
CA LEU A 110 -12.03 -31.82 1.99
C LEU A 110 -13.24 -32.29 2.79
N ALA A 111 -14.28 -32.81 2.12
CA ALA A 111 -15.46 -33.34 2.81
C ALA A 111 -15.17 -34.67 3.54
N THR A 112 -14.36 -35.55 2.95
CA THR A 112 -14.10 -36.89 3.50
C THR A 112 -12.71 -37.04 4.12
N GLY A 113 -11.80 -36.10 3.86
CA GLY A 113 -10.39 -36.21 4.22
C GLY A 113 -9.61 -37.26 3.43
N LYS A 114 -10.24 -38.01 2.50
CA LYS A 114 -9.57 -39.08 1.76
C LYS A 114 -8.57 -38.52 0.75
N LEU A 115 -7.38 -39.10 0.73
CA LEU A 115 -6.28 -38.76 -0.17
C LEU A 115 -6.20 -39.76 -1.33
N TYR A 116 -5.98 -39.25 -2.54
CA TYR A 116 -5.83 -40.03 -3.75
C TYR A 116 -4.52 -39.63 -4.44
N THR A 117 -3.58 -40.57 -4.57
CA THR A 117 -2.36 -40.35 -5.33
C THR A 117 -2.70 -40.17 -6.80
N LEU A 118 -2.13 -39.14 -7.43
CA LEU A 118 -2.35 -38.86 -8.84
C LEU A 118 -1.25 -39.51 -9.67
N PRO A 119 -1.61 -40.34 -10.68
CA PRO A 119 -0.62 -41.01 -11.50
C PRO A 119 0.16 -40.01 -12.36
N LYS A 120 1.42 -40.34 -12.63
CA LYS A 120 2.22 -39.71 -13.67
C LYS A 120 2.25 -40.64 -14.88
N ALA A 121 1.59 -40.24 -15.96
CA ALA A 121 1.57 -40.96 -17.23
C ALA A 121 2.04 -40.00 -18.34
N SER A 122 2.60 -40.54 -19.42
CA SER A 122 3.04 -39.73 -20.57
C SER A 122 1.91 -38.99 -21.27
N THR A 123 0.66 -39.39 -21.02
CA THR A 123 -0.57 -38.78 -21.55
C THR A 123 -1.23 -37.82 -20.55
N ILE A 124 -0.55 -37.47 -19.45
CA ILE A 124 -1.07 -36.54 -18.44
C ILE A 124 -0.03 -35.46 -18.21
N ASP A 125 -0.34 -34.25 -18.65
CA ASP A 125 0.50 -33.07 -18.53
C ASP A 125 0.05 -32.17 -17.37
N GLN A 126 -1.26 -32.16 -17.10
CA GLN A 126 -1.88 -31.30 -16.10
C GLN A 126 -3.02 -32.00 -15.36
N TRP A 127 -3.29 -31.53 -14.15
CA TRP A 127 -4.49 -31.85 -13.39
C TRP A 127 -5.29 -30.58 -13.11
N SER A 128 -6.61 -30.69 -13.10
CA SER A 128 -7.49 -29.61 -12.66
C SER A 128 -8.48 -30.09 -11.61
N ILE A 129 -8.81 -29.21 -10.67
CA ILE A 129 -10.00 -29.29 -9.82
C ILE A 129 -10.96 -28.22 -10.34
N ASP A 130 -12.05 -28.64 -10.96
CA ASP A 130 -13.04 -27.75 -11.58
C ASP A 130 -14.38 -27.79 -10.81
N PRO A 131 -15.21 -26.74 -10.88
CA PRO A 131 -16.55 -26.73 -10.30
C PRO A 131 -17.43 -27.86 -10.86
N ASN A 132 -18.20 -28.50 -10.00
CA ASN A 132 -19.19 -29.52 -10.39
C ASN A 132 -20.49 -29.30 -9.61
N GLY A 133 -21.35 -28.42 -10.13
CA GLY A 133 -22.54 -27.94 -9.43
C GLY A 133 -22.21 -26.99 -8.27
N GLU A 134 -23.22 -26.63 -7.48
CA GLU A 134 -23.08 -25.60 -6.43
C GLU A 134 -22.12 -26.00 -5.30
N HIS A 135 -21.92 -27.30 -5.04
CA HIS A 135 -21.16 -27.78 -3.88
C HIS A 135 -20.26 -28.99 -4.18
N GLY A 136 -19.94 -29.24 -5.45
CA GLY A 136 -19.11 -30.37 -5.88
C GLY A 136 -17.87 -29.90 -6.61
N THR A 137 -16.89 -30.77 -6.68
CA THR A 137 -15.74 -30.59 -7.58
C THR A 137 -15.50 -31.83 -8.41
N GLU A 138 -14.98 -31.63 -9.61
CA GLU A 138 -14.46 -32.70 -10.44
C GLU A 138 -12.97 -32.55 -10.64
N LEU A 139 -12.29 -33.68 -10.73
CA LEU A 139 -10.87 -33.78 -11.02
C LEU A 139 -10.72 -34.29 -12.45
N ASN A 140 -10.06 -33.50 -13.28
CA ASN A 140 -9.77 -33.83 -14.66
C ASN A 140 -8.26 -33.94 -14.90
N SER A 141 -7.87 -34.83 -15.82
CA SER A 141 -6.52 -34.90 -16.37
C SER A 141 -6.49 -34.31 -17.77
N TYR A 142 -5.41 -33.62 -18.13
CA TYR A 142 -5.20 -33.07 -19.46
C TYR A 142 -4.07 -33.78 -20.21
N ASP A 143 -4.34 -34.18 -21.44
CA ASP A 143 -3.35 -34.65 -22.41
C ASP A 143 -3.08 -33.52 -23.42
N ALA A 144 -1.86 -32.97 -23.43
CA ALA A 144 -1.46 -31.90 -24.32
C ALA A 144 -1.24 -32.36 -25.77
N THR A 145 -0.97 -33.66 -25.99
CA THR A 145 -0.82 -34.25 -27.32
C THR A 145 -2.16 -34.31 -28.02
N THR A 146 -3.19 -34.80 -27.32
CA THR A 146 -4.56 -34.91 -27.87
C THR A 146 -5.42 -33.69 -27.59
N LYS A 147 -4.92 -32.74 -26.78
CA LYS A 147 -5.63 -31.54 -26.29
C LYS A 147 -6.96 -31.88 -25.60
N LYS A 148 -7.00 -33.00 -24.88
CA LYS A 148 -8.24 -33.55 -24.32
C LYS A 148 -8.22 -33.53 -22.80
N TRP A 149 -9.31 -33.03 -22.22
CA TRP A 149 -9.63 -33.22 -20.80
C TRP A 149 -10.39 -34.53 -20.61
N THR A 150 -10.03 -35.28 -19.57
CA THR A 150 -10.69 -36.53 -19.20
C THR A 150 -11.05 -36.50 -17.72
N LEU A 151 -12.34 -36.74 -17.42
CA LEU A 151 -12.83 -36.88 -16.07
C LEU A 151 -12.16 -38.07 -15.38
N TYR A 152 -11.50 -37.81 -14.27
CA TYR A 152 -10.86 -38.82 -13.45
C TYR A 152 -11.71 -39.16 -12.23
N LYS A 153 -12.26 -38.15 -11.55
CA LYS A 153 -13.04 -38.37 -10.33
C LYS A 153 -13.94 -37.19 -9.99
N THR A 154 -15.07 -37.46 -9.34
CA THR A 154 -15.90 -36.44 -8.70
C THR A 154 -15.79 -36.51 -7.18
N PHE A 155 -15.98 -35.36 -6.54
CA PHE A 155 -16.02 -35.19 -5.10
C PHE A 155 -17.26 -34.41 -4.69
N THR A 156 -17.90 -34.88 -3.62
CA THR A 156 -18.80 -34.03 -2.83
C THR A 156 -17.93 -33.04 -2.07
N GLY A 157 -18.19 -31.74 -2.24
CA GLY A 157 -17.40 -30.66 -1.65
C GLY A 157 -16.11 -30.33 -2.39
N MET A 158 -15.34 -29.44 -1.77
CA MET A 158 -14.08 -28.92 -2.28
C MET A 158 -12.93 -29.94 -2.17
N ALA A 159 -11.87 -29.69 -2.94
CA ALA A 159 -10.66 -30.51 -2.95
C ALA A 159 -9.38 -29.65 -2.93
N GLN A 160 -8.25 -30.28 -2.63
CA GLN A 160 -6.93 -29.62 -2.70
C GLN A 160 -5.87 -30.54 -3.29
N PHE A 161 -4.94 -29.95 -4.04
CA PHE A 161 -3.69 -30.61 -4.45
C PHE A 161 -2.65 -30.54 -3.34
N GLU A 162 -2.01 -31.67 -3.06
CA GLU A 162 -1.00 -31.81 -2.01
C GLU A 162 -0.03 -32.98 -2.29
N GLY A 163 0.82 -33.33 -1.32
CA GLY A 163 1.74 -34.48 -1.39
C GLY A 163 3.10 -34.15 -1.99
N ALA A 164 3.14 -33.38 -3.07
CA ALA A 164 4.40 -32.91 -3.66
C ALA A 164 5.06 -31.81 -2.81
N ALA A 165 6.40 -31.81 -2.77
CA ALA A 165 7.16 -30.80 -2.03
C ALA A 165 6.95 -29.36 -2.57
N VAL A 166 6.76 -29.26 -3.89
CA VAL A 166 6.46 -28.03 -4.62
C VAL A 166 5.45 -28.36 -5.71
N ILE A 167 4.38 -27.57 -5.83
CA ILE A 167 3.32 -27.72 -6.82
C ILE A 167 3.36 -26.51 -7.76
N GLY A 168 3.40 -26.76 -9.08
CA GLY A 168 3.30 -25.71 -10.09
C GLY A 168 1.85 -25.41 -10.42
N LEU A 169 1.35 -24.25 -10.01
CA LEU A 169 0.05 -23.70 -10.45
C LEU A 169 0.18 -23.16 -11.87
N ILE A 170 -0.78 -23.47 -12.73
CA ILE A 170 -0.84 -23.01 -14.11
C ILE A 170 -1.83 -21.84 -14.17
N LEU A 171 -1.31 -20.64 -14.43
CA LEU A 171 -2.10 -19.41 -14.49
C LEU A 171 -2.89 -19.32 -15.81
N PRO A 172 -3.90 -18.43 -15.92
CA PRO A 172 -4.67 -18.23 -17.16
C PRO A 172 -3.81 -17.95 -18.41
N SER A 173 -2.65 -17.32 -18.23
CA SER A 173 -1.68 -17.05 -19.30
C SER A 173 -0.90 -18.28 -19.79
N GLY A 174 -1.05 -19.43 -19.12
CA GLY A 174 -0.22 -20.63 -19.29
C GLY A 174 1.11 -20.59 -18.53
N ALA A 175 1.43 -19.46 -17.87
CA ALA A 175 2.62 -19.38 -17.03
C ALA A 175 2.50 -20.31 -15.82
N VAL A 176 3.58 -21.01 -15.49
CA VAL A 176 3.63 -21.87 -14.30
C VAL A 176 4.30 -21.11 -13.16
N ARG A 177 3.61 -21.04 -12.01
CA ARG A 177 4.15 -20.48 -10.78
C ARG A 177 4.15 -21.53 -9.68
N ARG A 178 5.27 -21.70 -8.99
CA ARG A 178 5.47 -22.79 -8.03
C ARG A 178 5.15 -22.35 -6.61
N TYR A 179 4.57 -23.25 -5.83
CA TYR A 179 4.19 -23.03 -4.43
C TYR A 179 4.57 -24.22 -3.56
N ARG A 180 4.92 -23.95 -2.30
CA ARG A 180 5.01 -24.97 -1.24
C ARG A 180 3.65 -25.18 -0.58
N GLY A 181 3.52 -26.29 0.14
CA GLY A 181 2.29 -26.63 0.85
C GLY A 181 1.25 -27.18 -0.10
N VAL A 182 0.00 -26.74 0.04
CA VAL A 182 -1.13 -27.25 -0.75
C VAL A 182 -1.78 -26.14 -1.54
N LEU A 183 -2.36 -26.49 -2.68
CA LEU A 183 -3.20 -25.59 -3.48
C LEU A 183 -4.65 -26.07 -3.35
N ARG A 184 -5.45 -25.27 -2.65
CA ARG A 184 -6.84 -25.59 -2.32
C ARG A 184 -7.77 -24.84 -3.24
N ALA A 185 -8.70 -25.57 -3.86
CA ALA A 185 -9.84 -24.99 -4.51
C ALA A 185 -10.89 -24.65 -3.44
N ILE A 186 -11.38 -23.42 -3.43
CA ILE A 186 -12.46 -23.00 -2.55
C ILE A 186 -13.52 -22.25 -3.34
N ASP A 187 -14.76 -22.45 -2.94
CA ASP A 187 -15.87 -21.60 -3.35
C ASP A 187 -15.93 -20.39 -2.41
N VAL A 188 -15.73 -19.19 -2.96
CA VAL A 188 -15.81 -17.92 -2.22
C VAL A 188 -17.05 -17.15 -2.65
N ASP A 189 -17.28 -17.01 -3.97
CA ASP A 189 -18.46 -16.41 -4.58
C ASP A 189 -18.60 -16.87 -6.06
N GLY A 190 -19.78 -17.37 -6.45
CA GLY A 190 -20.14 -17.64 -7.85
C GLY A 190 -19.76 -19.04 -8.37
N ALA A 191 -19.77 -19.22 -9.70
CA ALA A 191 -19.48 -20.50 -10.35
C ALA A 191 -17.97 -20.81 -10.50
N HIS A 192 -17.11 -19.98 -9.91
CA HIS A 192 -15.65 -20.03 -10.05
C HIS A 192 -15.00 -20.47 -8.74
N LEU A 193 -13.99 -21.34 -8.82
CA LEU A 193 -13.19 -21.72 -7.66
C LEU A 193 -11.96 -20.82 -7.52
N ASP A 194 -11.83 -20.22 -6.35
CA ASP A 194 -10.64 -19.48 -5.97
C ASP A 194 -9.50 -20.42 -5.59
N THR A 195 -8.29 -20.10 -6.06
CA THR A 195 -7.07 -20.76 -5.61
C THR A 195 -6.57 -20.17 -4.30
N VAL A 196 -6.50 -21.01 -3.26
CA VAL A 196 -5.87 -20.68 -1.98
C VAL A 196 -4.67 -21.56 -1.72
N ASN A 197 -3.50 -20.94 -1.56
CA ASN A 197 -2.31 -21.63 -1.09
C ASN A 197 -2.33 -21.73 0.44
N VAL A 198 -2.28 -22.96 0.97
CA VAL A 198 -2.22 -23.22 2.41
C VAL A 198 -0.88 -23.86 2.76
N LEU A 199 -0.13 -23.21 3.64
CA LEU A 199 1.25 -23.61 3.94
C LEU A 199 1.69 -23.17 5.34
N PRO A 200 2.73 -23.81 5.93
CA PRO A 200 3.37 -23.32 7.14
C PRO A 200 3.82 -21.86 7.00
N LEU A 201 3.60 -21.08 8.05
CA LEU A 201 3.90 -19.64 8.09
C LEU A 201 5.36 -19.34 7.69
N GLU A 202 6.31 -20.17 8.09
CA GLU A 202 7.72 -19.99 7.73
C GLU A 202 7.97 -20.12 6.23
N TYR A 203 7.30 -21.06 5.54
CA TYR A 203 7.40 -21.18 4.08
C TYR A 203 6.69 -20.03 3.35
N TYR A 204 5.57 -19.55 3.89
CA TYR A 204 4.92 -18.35 3.37
C TYR A 204 5.87 -17.15 3.38
N LEU A 205 6.58 -16.92 4.50
CA LEU A 205 7.51 -15.81 4.63
C LEU A 205 8.66 -15.86 3.62
N ARG A 206 9.06 -17.05 3.17
CA ARG A 206 10.12 -17.18 2.14
C ARG A 206 9.70 -16.60 0.79
N GLY A 207 8.40 -16.56 0.50
CA GLY A 207 7.88 -15.88 -0.69
C GLY A 207 7.50 -14.41 -0.45
N VAL A 208 7.48 -13.92 0.80
CA VAL A 208 7.12 -12.53 1.14
C VAL A 208 8.35 -11.67 1.36
N VAL A 209 9.24 -12.07 2.27
CA VAL A 209 10.40 -11.27 2.68
C VAL A 209 11.28 -10.82 1.51
N PRO A 210 11.61 -11.65 0.50
CA PRO A 210 12.40 -11.20 -0.66
C PRO A 210 11.67 -10.22 -1.58
N ARG A 211 10.33 -10.15 -1.52
CA ARG A 211 9.52 -9.13 -2.22
C ARG A 211 9.46 -7.81 -1.45
N GLU A 212 9.72 -7.83 -0.15
CA GLU A 212 9.62 -6.66 0.73
C GLU A 212 10.97 -6.04 1.06
N ALA A 213 12.07 -6.80 1.09
CA ALA A 213 13.40 -6.29 1.39
C ALA A 213 14.43 -6.66 0.33
N VAL A 214 15.42 -5.78 0.12
CA VAL A 214 16.54 -6.07 -0.77
C VAL A 214 17.37 -7.20 -0.16
N THR A 215 17.46 -8.32 -0.87
CA THR A 215 18.01 -9.58 -0.34
C THR A 215 19.50 -9.54 0.00
N SER A 216 20.25 -8.54 -0.49
CA SER A 216 21.66 -8.31 -0.16
C SER A 216 21.90 -7.48 1.11
N TRP A 217 20.84 -7.03 1.79
CA TRP A 217 20.95 -6.26 3.01
C TRP A 217 21.51 -7.07 4.20
N ARG A 218 21.90 -6.35 5.26
CA ARG A 218 22.52 -6.96 6.43
C ARG A 218 21.56 -7.95 7.10
N PRO A 219 22.06 -9.09 7.63
CA PRO A 219 21.21 -10.10 8.26
C PRO A 219 20.25 -9.53 9.31
N ALA A 220 20.71 -8.61 10.17
CA ALA A 220 19.86 -8.01 11.20
C ALA A 220 18.66 -7.23 10.63
N ALA A 221 18.80 -6.61 9.45
CA ALA A 221 17.71 -5.91 8.78
C ALA A 221 16.70 -6.91 8.18
N LEU A 222 17.18 -7.97 7.53
CA LEU A 222 16.34 -9.04 6.99
C LEU A 222 15.61 -9.80 8.10
N GLN A 223 16.27 -10.04 9.24
CA GLN A 223 15.69 -10.67 10.43
C GLN A 223 14.58 -9.78 11.03
N ALA A 224 14.81 -8.46 11.15
CA ALA A 224 13.78 -7.53 11.60
C ALA A 224 12.58 -7.48 10.63
N GLN A 225 12.83 -7.48 9.32
CA GLN A 225 11.77 -7.57 8.30
C GLN A 225 10.99 -8.88 8.42
N ALA A 226 11.66 -10.02 8.62
CA ALA A 226 11.01 -11.32 8.78
C ALA A 226 10.09 -11.35 10.01
N VAL A 227 10.53 -10.80 11.15
CA VAL A 227 9.70 -10.68 12.35
C VAL A 227 8.51 -9.75 12.14
N ALA A 228 8.70 -8.61 11.46
CA ALA A 228 7.62 -7.69 11.11
C ALA A 228 6.57 -8.36 10.22
N ALA A 229 7.02 -8.98 9.11
CA ALA A 229 6.16 -9.70 8.19
C ALA A 229 5.39 -10.83 8.90
N ARG A 230 6.07 -11.67 9.69
CA ARG A 230 5.44 -12.76 10.48
C ARG A 230 4.37 -12.23 11.42
N THR A 231 4.68 -11.16 12.14
CA THR A 231 3.76 -10.56 13.12
C THR A 231 2.52 -10.01 12.43
N TYR A 232 2.69 -9.32 11.30
CA TYR A 232 1.59 -8.84 10.47
C TYR A 232 0.70 -9.99 10.00
N SER A 233 1.30 -11.06 9.46
CA SER A 233 0.53 -12.22 8.97
C SER A 233 -0.28 -12.89 10.08
N VAL A 234 0.29 -13.03 11.28
CA VAL A 234 -0.40 -13.59 12.46
C VAL A 234 -1.54 -12.67 12.94
N PHE A 235 -1.33 -11.35 12.93
CA PHE A 235 -2.38 -10.38 13.28
C PHE A 235 -3.62 -10.51 12.39
N HIS A 236 -3.43 -10.68 11.08
CA HIS A 236 -4.52 -10.83 10.11
C HIS A 236 -5.16 -12.21 10.17
N ARG A 237 -4.37 -13.29 10.25
CA ARG A 237 -4.87 -14.66 10.45
C ARG A 237 -5.83 -14.75 11.63
N ASN A 238 -5.49 -14.15 12.77
CA ASN A 238 -6.32 -14.18 13.97
C ASN A 238 -7.63 -13.38 13.83
N ARG A 239 -7.76 -12.53 12.80
CA ARG A 239 -8.97 -11.74 12.50
C ARG A 239 -9.80 -12.30 11.34
N ALA A 240 -9.22 -13.21 10.55
CA ALA A 240 -9.83 -13.81 9.37
C ALA A 240 -10.47 -15.18 9.66
N THR A 241 -10.80 -15.48 10.92
CA THR A 241 -11.23 -16.83 11.35
C THR A 241 -12.49 -17.33 10.64
N ALA A 242 -13.39 -16.44 10.23
CA ALA A 242 -14.61 -16.78 9.48
C ALA A 242 -14.43 -16.74 7.94
N ARG A 243 -13.26 -16.34 7.43
CA ARG A 243 -12.99 -16.22 6.00
C ARG A 243 -12.36 -17.49 5.45
N ALA A 244 -12.53 -17.72 4.15
CA ALA A 244 -11.92 -18.86 3.47
C ALA A 244 -10.38 -18.74 3.36
N TYR A 245 -9.84 -17.52 3.43
CA TYR A 245 -8.41 -17.20 3.45
C TYR A 245 -8.07 -16.10 4.46
N ASP A 246 -6.80 -16.06 4.87
CA ASP A 246 -6.28 -15.13 5.89
C ASP A 246 -5.74 -13.83 5.28
N LEU A 247 -5.07 -13.95 4.12
CA LEU A 247 -4.45 -12.86 3.38
C LEU A 247 -4.65 -13.04 1.87
N CYS A 248 -4.45 -11.95 1.14
CA CYS A 248 -4.32 -11.92 -0.32
C CYS A 248 -2.84 -11.73 -0.73
N ASP A 249 -2.49 -12.01 -1.98
CA ASP A 249 -1.11 -11.93 -2.50
C ASP A 249 -0.74 -10.58 -3.13
N THR A 250 -1.56 -9.55 -2.93
CA THR A 250 -1.37 -8.21 -3.49
C THR A 250 -0.90 -7.20 -2.45
N THR A 251 -0.58 -5.97 -2.89
CA THR A 251 -0.21 -4.84 -2.02
C THR A 251 -1.30 -4.41 -1.04
N SER A 252 -2.56 -4.86 -1.23
CA SER A 252 -3.63 -4.71 -0.23
C SER A 252 -3.38 -5.53 1.04
N CYS A 253 -2.51 -6.54 0.94
CA CYS A 253 -2.10 -7.44 2.01
C CYS A 253 -0.56 -7.44 2.09
N GLN A 254 0.09 -8.50 1.61
CA GLN A 254 1.54 -8.58 1.42
C GLN A 254 1.81 -9.21 0.05
N VAL A 255 2.80 -8.69 -0.68
CA VAL A 255 3.16 -9.28 -1.97
C VAL A 255 3.74 -10.66 -1.71
N TYR A 256 3.02 -11.70 -2.11
CA TYR A 256 3.44 -13.09 -1.93
C TYR A 256 3.90 -13.64 -3.28
N GLY A 257 5.14 -14.11 -3.31
CA GLY A 257 5.87 -14.59 -4.48
C GLY A 257 5.80 -16.08 -4.78
N GLY A 258 5.41 -16.89 -3.78
CA GLY A 258 5.49 -18.35 -3.89
C GLY A 258 6.92 -18.86 -3.77
N TYR A 259 7.16 -20.06 -4.27
CA TYR A 259 8.47 -20.74 -4.20
C TYR A 259 9.52 -20.08 -5.11
N ASP A 260 9.09 -19.51 -6.23
CA ASP A 260 9.99 -18.99 -7.27
C ASP A 260 10.80 -17.76 -6.84
N ASP A 261 10.37 -17.07 -5.79
CA ASP A 261 11.05 -15.89 -5.25
C ASP A 261 11.85 -16.18 -3.98
N GLU A 262 11.95 -17.43 -3.53
CA GLU A 262 12.72 -17.75 -2.33
C GLU A 262 14.20 -17.44 -2.53
N GLU A 263 14.79 -16.69 -1.60
CA GLU A 263 16.19 -16.29 -1.64
C GLU A 263 16.95 -16.78 -0.41
N THR A 264 18.19 -17.24 -0.59
CA THR A 264 18.96 -17.90 0.48
C THR A 264 19.17 -16.97 1.68
N SER A 265 19.51 -15.70 1.45
CA SER A 265 19.76 -14.73 2.52
C SER A 265 18.51 -14.45 3.36
N THR A 266 17.35 -14.31 2.72
CA THR A 266 16.07 -14.11 3.42
C THR A 266 15.62 -15.39 4.11
N ASN A 267 15.85 -16.57 3.51
CA ASN A 267 15.54 -17.86 4.11
C ASN A 267 16.31 -18.07 5.42
N ASN A 268 17.60 -17.70 5.46
CA ASN A 268 18.42 -17.74 6.67
C ASN A 268 17.87 -16.78 7.73
N ALA A 269 17.54 -15.53 7.36
CA ALA A 269 16.97 -14.56 8.30
C ALA A 269 15.61 -15.01 8.88
N ILE A 270 14.78 -15.67 8.07
CA ILE A 270 13.51 -16.26 8.50
C ILE A 270 13.77 -17.39 9.50
N ALA A 271 14.72 -18.29 9.20
CA ALA A 271 15.09 -19.41 10.07
C ALA A 271 15.69 -18.95 11.41
N ASP A 272 16.59 -17.96 11.39
CA ASP A 272 17.21 -17.39 12.59
C ASP A 272 16.20 -16.71 13.52
N THR A 273 15.04 -16.31 12.99
CA THR A 273 13.94 -15.66 13.73
C THR A 273 12.69 -16.54 13.80
N ALA A 274 12.82 -17.86 13.63
CA ALA A 274 11.70 -18.78 13.50
C ALA A 274 10.69 -18.61 14.63
N GLY A 275 9.43 -18.40 14.24
CA GLY A 275 8.30 -18.17 15.14
C GLY A 275 8.31 -16.85 15.90
N GLN A 276 9.35 -16.02 15.84
CA GLN A 276 9.42 -14.77 16.62
C GLN A 276 8.45 -13.72 16.08
N ILE A 277 7.65 -13.14 16.99
CA ILE A 277 6.69 -12.05 16.70
C ILE A 277 6.74 -10.93 17.75
N ARG A 278 6.10 -9.79 17.47
CA ARG A 278 5.90 -8.68 18.42
C ARG A 278 4.48 -8.67 18.99
N LEU A 279 4.39 -8.50 20.31
CA LEU A 279 3.14 -8.51 21.07
C LEU A 279 2.93 -7.18 21.81
N TYR A 280 1.69 -6.71 21.86
CA TYR A 280 1.25 -5.66 22.76
C TYR A 280 0.12 -6.21 23.64
N ASN A 281 0.27 -6.13 24.97
CA ASN A 281 -0.66 -6.74 25.93
C ASN A 281 -0.97 -8.22 25.60
N GLY A 282 0.07 -9.00 25.29
CA GLY A 282 -0.04 -10.43 24.97
C GLY A 282 -0.64 -10.76 23.60
N LYS A 283 -1.06 -9.77 22.81
CA LYS A 283 -1.68 -9.97 21.49
C LYS A 283 -0.73 -9.56 20.36
N PRO A 284 -0.70 -10.30 19.23
CA PRO A 284 0.06 -9.89 18.04
C PRO A 284 -0.32 -8.46 17.62
N ILE A 285 0.68 -7.65 17.31
CA ILE A 285 0.47 -6.27 16.86
C ILE A 285 0.19 -6.20 15.36
N ILE A 286 -0.46 -5.12 14.90
CA ILE A 286 -0.40 -4.76 13.48
C ILE A 286 1.01 -4.20 13.16
N ALA A 287 1.93 -5.09 12.80
CA ALA A 287 3.33 -4.77 12.52
C ALA A 287 3.50 -4.19 11.10
N GLU A 288 2.94 -3.02 10.85
CA GLU A 288 3.10 -2.35 9.55
C GLU A 288 4.58 -2.00 9.30
N PHE A 289 4.93 -1.90 8.01
CA PHE A 289 6.23 -1.49 7.55
C PHE A 289 6.11 -0.81 6.19
N SER A 290 7.09 0.00 5.82
CA SER A 290 7.15 0.69 4.53
C SER A 290 8.58 0.89 4.07
N SER A 291 8.76 1.17 2.77
CA SER A 291 10.10 1.35 2.17
C SER A 291 10.95 2.36 2.93
N SER A 292 10.43 3.56 3.15
CA SER A 292 11.15 4.60 3.88
C SER A 292 10.18 5.51 4.62
N ASN A 293 10.50 5.85 5.86
CA ASN A 293 9.69 6.77 6.64
C ASN A 293 10.05 8.26 6.40
N GLY A 294 11.17 8.55 5.72
CA GLY A 294 11.58 9.89 5.32
C GLY A 294 12.36 10.67 6.39
N GLY A 295 12.76 9.99 7.47
CA GLY A 295 13.50 10.53 8.61
C GLY A 295 12.69 10.63 9.91
N ALA A 296 11.41 10.25 9.90
CA ALA A 296 10.59 10.08 11.09
C ALA A 296 9.45 9.09 10.83
N THR A 297 9.13 8.25 11.81
CA THR A 297 7.93 7.41 11.78
C THR A 297 6.67 8.26 11.87
N ALA A 298 5.57 7.74 11.33
CA ALA A 298 4.24 8.31 11.49
C ALA A 298 3.50 7.63 12.63
N ALA A 299 2.69 8.39 13.36
CA ALA A 299 1.71 7.83 14.27
C ALA A 299 0.61 7.07 13.50
N GLY A 300 0.01 6.08 14.17
CA GLY A 300 -1.21 5.43 13.73
C GLY A 300 -2.22 5.31 14.86
N ASP A 301 -3.24 4.47 14.66
CA ASP A 301 -4.38 4.36 15.59
C ASP A 301 -4.11 3.46 16.80
N VAL A 302 -2.87 2.98 16.96
CA VAL A 302 -2.47 2.04 18.01
C VAL A 302 -1.27 2.57 18.82
N PRO A 303 -1.17 2.26 20.14
CA PRO A 303 -0.20 2.90 21.04
C PRO A 303 1.28 2.69 20.70
N TYR A 304 1.61 1.62 19.96
CA TYR A 304 2.98 1.29 19.55
C TYR A 304 3.34 1.87 18.17
N GLN A 305 2.44 2.59 17.51
CA GLN A 305 2.74 3.34 16.28
C GLN A 305 2.87 4.82 16.62
N LEU A 306 4.08 5.21 17.01
CA LEU A 306 4.39 6.55 17.49
C LEU A 306 5.16 7.35 16.44
N THR A 307 4.91 8.66 16.40
CA THR A 307 5.75 9.60 15.64
C THR A 307 7.07 9.82 16.38
N LYS A 308 8.19 9.51 15.75
CA LYS A 308 9.53 9.82 16.28
C LYS A 308 10.56 9.95 15.17
N VAL A 309 11.63 10.68 15.46
CA VAL A 309 12.77 10.82 14.54
C VAL A 309 13.43 9.46 14.31
N ASP A 310 13.74 9.17 13.06
CA ASP A 310 14.49 8.01 12.62
C ASP A 310 15.70 8.45 11.79
N SER A 311 16.84 8.56 12.47
CA SER A 311 18.12 8.90 11.82
C SER A 311 18.65 7.76 10.94
N TRP A 312 18.17 6.52 11.10
CA TRP A 312 18.66 5.39 10.33
C TRP A 312 18.05 5.33 8.93
N ASP A 313 16.85 5.89 8.73
CA ASP A 313 16.21 5.98 7.42
C ASP A 313 17.07 6.75 6.40
N ALA A 314 17.78 7.78 6.85
CA ALA A 314 18.71 8.58 6.06
C ALA A 314 20.19 8.26 6.34
N TYR A 315 20.49 7.03 6.80
CA TYR A 315 21.86 6.65 7.12
C TYR A 315 22.75 6.67 5.87
N PRO A 316 23.92 7.35 5.86
CA PRO A 316 24.68 7.62 4.63
C PRO A 316 25.05 6.40 3.77
N LYS A 317 25.12 5.20 4.36
CA LYS A 317 25.51 3.96 3.68
C LYS A 317 24.34 3.03 3.33
N ASN A 318 23.11 3.38 3.67
CA ASN A 318 21.95 2.51 3.40
C ASN A 318 21.42 2.64 1.95
N GLY A 319 21.91 3.63 1.19
CA GLY A 319 21.54 3.84 -0.21
C GLY A 319 20.07 4.22 -0.43
N ASN A 320 19.39 4.79 0.56
CA ASN A 320 17.95 5.08 0.46
C ASN A 320 17.64 6.17 -0.59
N PRO A 321 17.01 5.82 -1.74
CA PRO A 321 16.67 6.78 -2.79
C PRO A 321 15.42 7.59 -2.45
N ASN A 322 14.78 7.30 -1.32
CA ASN A 322 13.53 7.90 -0.88
C ASN A 322 13.74 8.91 0.26
N VAL A 323 14.98 9.17 0.71
CA VAL A 323 15.25 10.21 1.73
C VAL A 323 14.63 11.55 1.30
N THR A 324 14.78 11.88 0.03
CA THR A 324 14.09 12.99 -0.63
C THR A 324 13.78 12.60 -2.08
N TRP A 325 12.68 13.13 -2.62
CA TRP A 325 12.31 12.97 -4.02
C TRP A 325 11.63 14.23 -4.53
N LYS A 326 11.59 14.38 -5.87
CA LYS A 326 10.87 15.44 -6.57
C LYS A 326 10.03 14.82 -7.67
N VAL A 327 8.84 15.37 -7.90
CA VAL A 327 7.97 14.99 -9.01
C VAL A 327 7.20 16.22 -9.48
N THR A 328 6.83 16.26 -10.75
CA THR A 328 5.93 17.28 -11.29
C THR A 328 4.59 16.64 -11.63
N ARG A 329 3.50 17.32 -11.28
CA ARG A 329 2.13 16.94 -11.65
C ARG A 329 1.53 18.02 -12.52
N THR A 330 0.81 17.58 -13.55
CA THR A 330 0.18 18.49 -14.49
C THR A 330 -0.91 19.30 -13.80
N ALA A 331 -1.19 20.49 -14.32
CA ALA A 331 -2.33 21.26 -13.84
C ALA A 331 -3.65 20.48 -13.93
N ALA A 332 -3.85 19.68 -14.98
CA ALA A 332 -5.04 18.84 -15.14
C ALA A 332 -5.18 17.81 -14.01
N GLU A 333 -4.11 17.09 -13.67
CA GLU A 333 -4.10 16.14 -12.54
C GLU A 333 -4.44 16.84 -11.21
N MET A 334 -3.79 17.97 -10.93
CA MET A 334 -4.04 18.74 -9.71
C MET A 334 -5.50 19.24 -9.65
N GLN A 335 -6.03 19.74 -10.76
CA GLN A 335 -7.41 20.20 -10.87
C GLN A 335 -8.43 19.07 -10.71
N ALA A 336 -8.14 17.87 -11.24
CA ALA A 336 -8.99 16.69 -11.07
C ALA A 336 -9.06 16.24 -9.60
N VAL A 337 -7.95 16.32 -8.87
CA VAL A 337 -7.87 15.93 -7.46
C VAL A 337 -8.63 16.89 -6.55
N PHE A 338 -8.44 18.20 -6.73
CA PHE A 338 -9.02 19.21 -5.84
C PHE A 338 -10.38 19.72 -6.32
N GLN A 339 -10.71 19.63 -7.61
CA GLN A 339 -11.98 20.05 -8.19
C GLN A 339 -12.34 21.54 -7.93
N VAL A 340 -11.32 22.41 -7.84
CA VAL A 340 -11.46 23.85 -7.53
C VAL A 340 -11.44 24.77 -8.77
N GLY A 341 -11.60 24.22 -9.97
CA GLY A 341 -11.34 24.97 -11.21
C GLY A 341 -9.84 25.23 -11.40
N THR A 342 -9.46 26.26 -12.16
CA THR A 342 -8.06 26.63 -12.39
C THR A 342 -7.37 26.95 -11.07
N ILE A 343 -6.33 26.18 -10.73
CA ILE A 343 -5.62 26.32 -9.46
C ILE A 343 -4.81 27.61 -9.44
N ARG A 344 -4.98 28.40 -8.38
CA ARG A 344 -4.20 29.62 -8.10
C ARG A 344 -3.01 29.30 -7.20
N TYR A 345 -3.22 28.55 -6.12
CA TYR A 345 -2.13 28.04 -5.27
C TYR A 345 -2.53 26.78 -4.52
N VAL A 346 -1.52 26.03 -4.09
CA VAL A 346 -1.65 24.85 -3.22
C VAL A 346 -0.68 25.00 -2.05
N ARG A 347 -1.15 24.68 -0.84
CA ARG A 347 -0.33 24.77 0.38
C ARG A 347 -0.65 23.66 1.36
N VAL A 348 0.35 23.29 2.16
CA VAL A 348 0.16 22.42 3.33
C VAL A 348 -0.39 23.27 4.48
N LEU A 349 -1.48 22.85 5.10
CA LEU A 349 -2.10 23.56 6.22
C LEU A 349 -1.63 23.05 7.59
N LYS A 350 -1.50 21.74 7.73
CA LYS A 350 -1.09 21.10 8.98
C LYS A 350 -0.01 20.07 8.71
N ARG A 351 0.92 19.94 9.67
CA ARG A 351 1.96 18.92 9.66
C ARG A 351 2.04 18.22 11.01
N THR A 352 2.70 17.07 11.02
CA THR A 352 2.98 16.29 12.24
C THR A 352 3.93 16.99 13.23
N GLY A 353 4.74 17.96 12.78
CA GLY A 353 5.66 18.71 13.63
C GLY A 353 6.99 18.01 13.93
N VAL A 354 7.17 16.77 13.47
CA VAL A 354 8.37 15.96 13.77
C VAL A 354 9.13 15.61 12.49
N GLY A 355 10.43 15.87 12.51
CA GLY A 355 11.34 15.60 11.40
C GLY A 355 11.51 16.78 10.43
N PRO A 356 12.31 16.59 9.36
CA PRO A 356 12.67 17.67 8.44
C PRO A 356 11.47 18.40 7.82
N GLY A 357 11.56 19.74 7.73
CA GLY A 357 10.51 20.57 7.14
C GLY A 357 9.18 20.57 7.90
N GLY A 358 9.22 20.29 9.22
CA GLY A 358 8.03 20.25 10.07
C GLY A 358 7.23 18.94 9.97
N GLY A 359 7.78 17.91 9.33
CA GLY A 359 7.16 16.59 9.27
C GLY A 359 6.18 16.37 8.12
N ARG A 360 5.56 15.19 8.13
CA ARG A 360 4.51 14.78 7.17
C ARG A 360 3.37 15.78 7.14
N ALA A 361 2.86 16.06 5.94
CA ALA A 361 1.64 16.84 5.80
C ALA A 361 0.46 16.02 6.35
N LEU A 362 -0.47 16.71 7.00
CA LEU A 362 -1.73 16.13 7.47
C LEU A 362 -2.88 16.56 6.57
N THR A 363 -2.92 17.86 6.22
CA THR A 363 -3.92 18.44 5.33
C THR A 363 -3.29 19.38 4.31
N VAL A 364 -3.89 19.40 3.13
CA VAL A 364 -3.47 20.22 1.98
C VAL A 364 -4.68 20.99 1.48
N GLN A 365 -4.50 22.29 1.22
CA GLN A 365 -5.51 23.14 0.62
C GLN A 365 -5.08 23.52 -0.79
N ALA A 366 -6.01 23.39 -1.74
CA ALA A 366 -5.92 24.08 -3.01
C ALA A 366 -6.99 25.18 -3.08
N VAL A 367 -6.61 26.31 -3.63
CA VAL A 367 -7.51 27.42 -3.95
C VAL A 367 -7.47 27.65 -5.45
N GLY A 368 -8.64 27.69 -6.08
CA GLY A 368 -8.79 27.88 -7.51
C GLY A 368 -9.95 28.82 -7.86
N SER A 369 -10.25 28.92 -9.15
CA SER A 369 -11.28 29.84 -9.67
C SER A 369 -12.70 29.53 -9.19
N ARG A 370 -12.99 28.29 -8.76
CA ARG A 370 -14.31 27.85 -8.27
C ARG A 370 -14.38 27.69 -6.74
N GLY A 371 -13.38 28.20 -6.01
CA GLY A 371 -13.35 28.17 -4.54
C GLY A 371 -12.13 27.44 -3.99
N SER A 372 -12.26 26.84 -2.80
CA SER A 372 -11.17 26.13 -2.15
C SER A 372 -11.60 24.75 -1.67
N ARG A 373 -10.64 23.81 -1.61
CA ARG A 373 -10.86 22.47 -1.07
C ARG A 373 -9.68 22.05 -0.21
N VAL A 374 -10.00 21.47 0.94
CA VAL A 374 -9.03 20.84 1.83
C VAL A 374 -9.18 19.32 1.70
N LEU A 375 -8.05 18.64 1.51
CA LEU A 375 -7.96 17.19 1.51
C LEU A 375 -6.95 16.73 2.56
N THR A 376 -7.07 15.49 3.03
CA THR A 376 -5.99 14.87 3.79
C THR A 376 -4.78 14.65 2.88
N ALA A 377 -3.58 14.70 3.44
CA ALA A 377 -2.38 14.46 2.66
C ALA A 377 -2.33 13.05 2.06
N ASP A 378 -2.95 12.06 2.71
CA ASP A 378 -3.06 10.70 2.18
C ASP A 378 -4.04 10.61 0.99
N GLN A 379 -5.15 11.37 0.99
CA GLN A 379 -6.01 11.49 -0.19
C GLN A 379 -5.26 12.09 -1.37
N VAL A 380 -4.45 13.13 -1.12
CA VAL A 380 -3.60 13.76 -2.15
C VAL A 380 -2.55 12.76 -2.65
N ARG A 381 -1.87 12.05 -1.75
CA ARG A 381 -0.88 11.03 -2.08
C ARG A 381 -1.44 9.97 -3.01
N ILE A 382 -2.58 9.39 -2.65
CA ILE A 382 -3.20 8.29 -3.40
C ILE A 382 -3.64 8.78 -4.77
N ARG A 383 -4.35 9.92 -4.84
CA ARG A 383 -4.92 10.43 -6.10
C ARG A 383 -3.87 11.00 -7.06
N LEU A 384 -2.71 11.43 -6.57
CA LEU A 384 -1.59 11.92 -7.39
C LEU A 384 -0.46 10.90 -7.53
N HIS A 385 -0.66 9.65 -7.06
CA HIS A 385 0.34 8.58 -7.10
C HIS A 385 1.71 9.04 -6.55
N LEU A 386 1.70 9.70 -5.39
CA LEU A 386 2.93 10.16 -4.72
C LEU A 386 3.48 9.06 -3.82
N ARG A 387 4.79 9.06 -3.60
CA ARG A 387 5.46 8.05 -2.77
C ARG A 387 5.01 8.11 -1.31
N SER A 388 4.72 9.29 -0.76
CA SER A 388 4.32 9.48 0.64
C SER A 388 3.44 10.72 0.81
N SER A 389 2.88 10.90 2.01
CA SER A 389 2.22 12.13 2.45
C SER A 389 3.20 13.16 3.04
N TRP A 390 4.50 12.87 3.04
CA TRP A 390 5.52 13.84 3.39
C TRP A 390 5.84 14.71 2.18
N ILE A 391 4.97 15.68 1.93
CA ILE A 391 5.04 16.52 0.74
C ILE A 391 5.20 18.00 1.08
N SER A 392 5.77 18.71 0.13
CA SER A 392 5.84 20.16 0.11
C SER A 392 5.60 20.65 -1.32
N PHE A 393 4.87 21.75 -1.42
CA PHE A 393 4.70 22.49 -2.65
C PHE A 393 5.67 23.67 -2.57
N PRO A 394 6.50 23.94 -3.58
CA PRO A 394 7.07 25.27 -3.71
C PRO A 394 5.90 26.25 -3.77
N ALA A 395 6.09 27.46 -3.24
CA ALA A 395 5.08 28.50 -3.43
C ALA A 395 4.77 28.57 -4.93
N VAL A 396 3.56 28.15 -5.32
CA VAL A 396 3.06 28.41 -6.68
C VAL A 396 3.10 29.93 -6.74
N ARG A 397 4.06 30.48 -7.50
CA ARG A 397 4.23 31.93 -7.61
C ARG A 397 2.85 32.50 -7.88
N SER A 398 2.46 33.48 -7.08
CA SER A 398 1.31 34.32 -7.39
C SER A 398 1.44 34.72 -8.86
N LEU A 399 0.42 34.45 -9.67
CA LEU A 399 0.25 35.22 -10.90
C LEU A 399 0.20 36.68 -10.44
N ASP A 400 1.27 37.42 -10.74
CA ASP A 400 1.42 38.82 -10.39
C ASP A 400 0.19 39.59 -10.88
N ILE A 401 -0.52 40.23 -9.96
CA ILE A 401 -1.42 41.33 -10.28
C ILE A 401 -0.56 42.60 -10.14
N SER A 402 -0.19 43.13 -11.31
CA SER A 402 0.54 44.37 -11.67
C SER A 402 1.10 45.29 -10.55
N THR A 403 2.37 45.67 -10.69
CA THR A 403 3.00 46.81 -10.02
C THR A 403 3.35 47.95 -10.98
N ASP A 404 2.64 48.11 -12.10
CA ASP A 404 2.89 49.25 -12.98
C ASP A 404 2.17 50.50 -12.47
N SER A 405 2.94 51.46 -11.95
CA SER A 405 2.51 52.76 -11.45
C SER A 405 2.32 53.81 -12.56
N SER A 406 2.17 53.41 -13.82
CA SER A 406 2.20 54.33 -14.99
C SER A 406 0.86 54.68 -15.64
N VAL A 407 -0.29 54.50 -14.99
CA VAL A 407 -1.56 55.04 -15.49
C VAL A 407 -2.17 56.04 -14.51
N VAL A 408 -1.59 57.24 -14.53
CA VAL A 408 -2.30 58.48 -14.17
C VAL A 408 -2.90 59.04 -15.47
N PRO A 409 -4.20 59.31 -15.52
CA PRO A 409 -4.69 60.41 -16.33
C PRO A 409 -5.23 61.49 -15.39
N GLY A 410 -4.49 62.59 -15.32
CA GLY A 410 -5.07 63.86 -14.93
C GLY A 410 -5.89 64.41 -16.08
N ARG A 411 -7.19 64.58 -15.85
CA ARG A 411 -8.01 65.77 -16.09
C ARG A 411 -9.46 65.46 -15.77
#